data_AF-A0A963RGK3-F1
#
_entry.id   AF-A0A963RGK3-F1
#
_cell.length_a   1.000
_cell.length_b   1.000
_cell.length_c   1.000
_cell.angle_alpha   90.00
_cell.angle_beta   90.00
_cell.angle_gamma   90.00
#
_symmetry.space_group_name_H-M   'P 1'
#
loop_
_entity.id
_entity.type
_entity.pdbx_description
1 polymer ?
#
loop_
_entity_poly.entity_id
_entity_poly.type
_entity_poly.pdbx_seq_one_letter_code
_entity_poly.pdbx_strand_id
1 'polypeptide(L)'
;MGWIGRYIGALWRIARGSHFEVHPDLRQGSGASALYLFLLLLFGSIAVVLVLLGINLNDVDRWLDAQGSWIEAVGSILFRLLCAIILFFCAFGVLGGLWQRTRPKGEEDRIGWGMMLFALVLGYFAWFGVLG
;
A
#
# COMPACT_ATOMS: atom_id res chain seq x y z
N MET A 1 13.92 -22.49 -11.50
CA MET A 1 13.18 -21.34 -10.91
C MET A 1 13.90 -19.98 -11.02
N GLY A 2 15.22 -19.88 -11.23
CA GLY A 2 15.94 -18.58 -11.28
C GLY A 2 15.76 -17.71 -12.55
N TRP A 3 15.04 -18.19 -13.58
CA TRP A 3 14.81 -17.41 -14.81
C TRP A 3 13.82 -16.25 -14.60
N ILE A 4 12.75 -16.49 -13.83
CA ILE A 4 11.74 -15.47 -13.53
C ILE A 4 12.34 -14.32 -12.71
N GLY A 5 13.14 -14.64 -11.69
CA GLY A 5 13.84 -13.62 -10.90
C GLY A 5 14.81 -12.77 -11.71
N ARG A 6 15.51 -13.36 -12.70
CA ARG A 6 16.39 -12.61 -13.61
C ARG A 6 15.61 -11.70 -14.56
N TYR A 7 14.46 -12.15 -15.05
CA TYR A 7 13.56 -11.35 -15.88
C TYR A 7 13.01 -10.15 -15.11
N ILE A 8 12.43 -10.39 -13.92
CA ILE A 8 11.93 -9.34 -13.02
C ILE A 8 13.06 -8.36 -12.66
N GLY A 9 14.24 -8.87 -12.31
CA GLY A 9 15.40 -8.03 -11.98
C GLY A 9 15.97 -7.26 -13.18
N ALA A 10 15.76 -7.71 -14.41
CA ALA A 10 16.10 -6.95 -15.62
C ALA A 10 15.10 -5.82 -15.86
N LEU A 11 13.80 -6.10 -15.75
CA LEU A 11 12.74 -5.09 -15.85
C LEU A 11 12.91 -3.99 -14.80
N TRP A 12 13.24 -4.35 -13.57
CA TRP A 12 13.50 -3.39 -12.49
C TRP A 12 14.70 -2.49 -12.78
N ARG A 13 15.78 -3.04 -13.36
CA ARG A 13 16.96 -2.25 -13.74
C ARG A 13 16.64 -1.29 -14.87
N ILE A 14 15.87 -1.73 -15.86
CA ILE A 14 15.41 -0.88 -16.96
C ILE A 14 14.53 0.25 -16.41
N ALA A 15 13.58 -0.07 -15.53
CA ALA A 15 12.67 0.91 -14.94
C ALA A 15 13.36 1.97 -14.06
N ARG A 16 14.44 1.61 -13.35
CA ARG A 16 15.25 2.58 -12.61
C ARG A 16 16.23 3.38 -13.47
N GLY A 17 16.69 2.82 -14.58
CA GLY A 17 17.62 3.49 -15.50
C GLY A 17 16.93 4.39 -16.52
N SER A 18 15.62 4.22 -16.71
CA SER A 18 14.85 4.99 -17.68
C SER A 18 14.44 6.36 -17.14
N HIS A 19 14.65 7.39 -17.95
CA HIS A 19 14.24 8.77 -17.70
C HIS A 19 12.85 9.11 -18.28
N PHE A 20 12.01 8.11 -18.55
CA PHE A 20 10.68 8.37 -19.10
C PHE A 20 9.74 8.90 -18.03
N GLU A 21 9.11 10.03 -18.32
CA GLU A 21 7.95 10.51 -17.57
C GLU A 21 6.73 9.68 -17.94
N VAL A 22 6.27 8.85 -17.02
CA VAL A 22 5.04 8.06 -17.18
C VAL A 22 3.81 8.88 -16.79
N HIS A 23 3.97 9.94 -15.98
CA HIS A 23 2.88 10.77 -15.50
C HIS A 23 3.34 12.23 -15.34
N PRO A 24 2.55 13.22 -15.78
CA PRO A 24 2.94 14.65 -15.77
C PRO A 24 3.20 15.20 -14.37
N ASP A 25 2.54 14.65 -13.34
CA ASP A 25 2.70 15.11 -11.94
C ASP A 25 3.84 14.43 -11.17
N LEU A 26 4.55 13.46 -11.77
CA LEU A 26 5.57 12.68 -11.07
C LEU A 26 6.97 13.19 -11.42
N ARG A 27 7.72 13.59 -10.38
CA ARG A 27 9.12 14.00 -10.52
C ARG A 27 9.95 12.89 -11.16
N GLN A 28 10.64 13.22 -12.26
CA GLN A 28 11.60 12.34 -12.92
C GLN A 28 12.65 11.82 -11.92
N GLY A 29 12.86 10.50 -11.92
CA GLY A 29 13.81 9.83 -11.03
C GLY A 29 13.30 9.57 -9.61
N SER A 30 12.02 9.83 -9.33
CA SER A 30 11.43 9.43 -8.05
C SER A 30 11.22 7.90 -7.97
N GLY A 31 11.26 7.34 -6.75
CA GLY A 31 10.98 5.91 -6.56
C GLY A 31 9.59 5.51 -7.06
N ALA A 32 8.61 6.42 -6.98
CA ALA A 32 7.27 6.22 -7.49
C ALA A 32 7.24 6.12 -9.02
N SER A 33 7.94 7.01 -9.75
CA SER A 33 7.99 6.94 -11.22
C SER A 33 8.65 5.64 -11.71
N ALA A 34 9.71 5.18 -11.03
CA ALA A 34 10.35 3.91 -11.35
C ALA A 34 9.42 2.70 -11.12
N LEU A 35 8.60 2.74 -10.06
CA LEU A 35 7.63 1.69 -9.77
C LEU A 35 6.51 1.64 -10.82
N TYR A 36 5.99 2.79 -11.24
CA TYR A 36 4.99 2.87 -12.32
C TYR A 36 5.53 2.32 -13.64
N LEU A 37 6.76 2.69 -14.01
CA LEU A 37 7.38 2.21 -15.24
C LEU A 37 7.65 0.71 -15.16
N PHE A 38 8.07 0.20 -14.00
CA PHE A 38 8.23 -1.23 -13.77
C PHE A 38 6.91 -2.01 -13.95
N LEU A 39 5.82 -1.52 -13.34
CA LEU A 39 4.49 -2.13 -13.50
C LEU A 39 4.05 -2.11 -14.97
N LEU A 40 4.23 -0.98 -15.66
CA LEU A 40 3.89 -0.84 -17.08
C LEU A 40 4.66 -1.84 -17.95
N LEU A 41 5.97 -2.00 -17.72
CA LEU A 41 6.77 -2.98 -18.46
C LEU A 41 6.35 -4.42 -18.14
N LEU A 42 6.04 -4.71 -16.87
CA LEU A 42 5.60 -6.04 -16.45
C LEU A 42 4.26 -6.41 -17.08
N PHE A 43 3.24 -5.58 -16.92
CA PHE A 43 1.92 -5.80 -17.50
C PHE A 43 1.94 -5.74 -19.03
N GLY A 44 2.72 -4.81 -19.61
CA GLY A 44 2.93 -4.74 -21.06
C GLY A 44 3.53 -6.02 -21.62
N SER A 45 4.51 -6.61 -20.92
CA SER A 45 5.09 -7.89 -21.35
C SER A 45 4.12 -9.05 -21.27
N ILE A 46 3.25 -9.07 -20.26
CA ILE A 46 2.17 -10.06 -20.13
C ILE A 46 1.17 -9.88 -21.28
N ALA A 47 0.77 -8.64 -21.58
CA ALA A 47 -0.12 -8.32 -22.68
C ALA A 47 0.45 -8.77 -24.04
N VAL A 48 1.74 -8.55 -24.29
CA VAL A 48 2.41 -9.03 -25.50
C VAL A 48 2.35 -10.57 -25.60
N VAL A 49 2.61 -11.28 -24.51
CA VAL A 49 2.51 -12.75 -24.49
C VAL A 49 1.07 -13.21 -24.75
N LEU A 50 0.07 -12.57 -24.15
CA LEU A 50 -1.35 -12.87 -24.38
C LEU A 50 -1.74 -12.70 -25.86
N VAL A 51 -1.30 -11.61 -26.49
CA VAL A 51 -1.52 -11.36 -27.93
C VAL A 51 -0.83 -12.42 -28.79
N LEU A 52 0.41 -12.79 -28.46
CA LEU A 52 1.15 -13.83 -29.20
C LEU A 52 0.49 -15.21 -29.10
N LEU A 53 -0.23 -15.48 -28.01
CA LEU A 53 -1.04 -16.69 -27.83
C LEU A 53 -2.39 -16.62 -28.56
N GLY A 54 -2.68 -15.52 -29.26
CA GLY A 54 -3.94 -15.31 -29.99
C GLY A 54 -5.12 -14.96 -29.09
N ILE A 55 -4.87 -14.59 -27.83
CA ILE A 55 -5.93 -14.19 -26.90
C ILE A 55 -6.32 -12.76 -27.21
N ASN A 56 -7.62 -12.54 -27.39
CA ASN A 56 -8.16 -11.20 -27.62
C ASN A 56 -8.06 -10.37 -26.34
N LEU A 57 -7.27 -9.30 -26.39
CA LEU A 57 -7.09 -8.39 -25.25
C LEU A 57 -8.41 -7.76 -24.79
N ASN A 58 -9.36 -7.53 -25.70
CA ASN A 58 -10.65 -6.93 -25.36
C ASN A 58 -11.51 -7.87 -24.49
N ASP A 59 -11.40 -9.18 -24.69
CA ASP A 59 -12.13 -10.16 -23.88
C ASP A 59 -11.47 -10.31 -22.50
N VAL A 60 -10.14 -10.24 -22.44
CA VAL A 60 -9.38 -10.22 -21.17
C VAL A 60 -9.68 -8.95 -20.38
N ASP A 61 -9.76 -7.80 -21.05
CA ASP A 61 -10.08 -6.51 -20.44
C ASP A 61 -11.48 -6.52 -19.82
N ARG A 62 -12.50 -6.97 -20.58
CA ARG A 62 -13.86 -7.17 -20.06
C ARG A 62 -13.94 -8.15 -18.90
N TRP A 63 -13.14 -9.22 -18.94
CA TRP A 63 -13.07 -10.17 -17.84
C TRP A 63 -12.43 -9.52 -16.60
N LEU A 64 -11.34 -8.75 -16.76
CA LEU A 64 -10.68 -8.02 -15.69
C LEU A 64 -11.60 -6.97 -15.08
N ASP A 65 -12.35 -6.22 -15.89
CA ASP A 65 -13.34 -5.25 -15.43
C ASP A 65 -14.45 -5.92 -14.62
N ALA A 66 -14.89 -7.12 -15.03
CA ALA A 66 -15.84 -7.90 -14.26
C ALA A 66 -15.29 -8.34 -12.89
N GLN A 67 -13.97 -8.59 -12.80
CA GLN A 67 -13.30 -8.88 -11.53
C GLN A 67 -12.99 -7.62 -10.70
N GLY A 68 -12.86 -6.45 -11.33
CA GLY A 68 -12.44 -5.21 -10.68
C GLY A 68 -13.34 -4.82 -9.52
N SER A 69 -14.66 -4.98 -9.67
CA SER A 69 -15.65 -4.57 -8.65
C SER A 69 -15.49 -5.31 -7.31
N TRP A 70 -15.22 -6.62 -7.32
CA TRP A 70 -15.04 -7.36 -6.07
C TRP A 70 -13.65 -7.16 -5.49
N ILE A 71 -12.62 -6.96 -6.33
CA ILE A 71 -11.26 -6.65 -5.87
C ILE A 71 -11.24 -5.30 -5.17
N GLU A 72 -11.95 -4.30 -5.69
CA GLU A 72 -12.11 -2.99 -5.06
C GLU A 72 -12.83 -3.11 -3.72
N ALA A 73 -13.91 -3.90 -3.66
CA ALA A 73 -14.63 -4.16 -2.41
C ALA A 73 -13.74 -4.86 -1.37
N VAL A 74 -13.02 -5.91 -1.78
CA VAL A 74 -12.09 -6.64 -0.88
C VAL A 74 -10.94 -5.74 -0.45
N GLY A 75 -10.36 -4.96 -1.36
CA GLY A 75 -9.28 -4.03 -1.07
C GLY A 75 -9.72 -2.95 -0.07
N SER A 76 -10.90 -2.37 -0.27
CA SER A 76 -11.49 -1.39 0.64
C SER A 76 -11.75 -2.00 2.03
N ILE A 77 -12.36 -3.19 2.09
CA ILE A 77 -12.62 -3.88 3.36
C ILE A 77 -11.30 -4.20 4.08
N LEU A 78 -10.31 -4.73 3.37
CA LEU A 78 -9.02 -5.09 3.95
C LEU A 78 -8.27 -3.86 4.47
N PHE A 79 -8.27 -2.77 3.71
CA PHE A 79 -7.67 -1.50 4.11
C PHE A 79 -8.37 -0.91 5.34
N ARG A 80 -9.70 -0.85 5.34
CA ARG A 80 -10.49 -0.38 6.49
C ARG A 80 -10.26 -1.24 7.72
N LEU A 81 -10.15 -2.56 7.57
CA LEU A 81 -9.86 -3.48 8.67
C LEU A 81 -8.45 -3.24 9.23
N LEU A 82 -7.46 -3.04 8.38
CA LEU A 82 -6.09 -2.71 8.80
C LEU A 82 -6.03 -1.37 9.56
N CYS A 83 -6.68 -0.33 9.03
CA CYS A 83 -6.77 0.97 9.70
C CYS A 83 -7.53 0.86 11.03
N ALA A 84 -8.61 0.08 11.09
CA ALA A 84 -9.36 -0.16 12.33
C ALA A 84 -8.52 -0.88 13.39
N ILE A 85 -7.69 -1.86 13.00
CA ILE A 85 -6.76 -2.54 13.92
C ILE A 85 -5.72 -1.56 14.47
N ILE A 86 -5.13 -0.72 13.61
CA ILE A 86 -4.16 0.30 14.05
C ILE A 86 -4.81 1.29 15.02
N LEU A 87 -6.03 1.74 14.72
CA LEU A 87 -6.82 2.59 15.61
C LEU A 87 -7.09 1.92 16.94
N PHE A 88 -7.45 0.64 16.94
CA PHE A 88 -7.70 -0.13 18.15
C PHE A 88 -6.46 -0.18 19.05
N PHE A 89 -5.29 -0.48 18.49
CA PHE A 89 -4.03 -0.46 19.24
C PHE A 89 -3.68 0.94 19.78
N CYS A 90 -3.88 1.99 18.99
CA CYS A 90 -3.64 3.36 19.43
C CYS A 90 -4.58 3.76 20.57
N ALA A 91 -5.88 3.48 20.44
CA ALA A 91 -6.87 3.74 21.48
C ALA A 91 -6.56 2.97 22.77
N PHE A 92 -6.16 1.70 22.66
CA PHE A 92 -5.79 0.89 23.80
C PHE A 92 -4.54 1.43 24.51
N GLY A 93 -3.53 1.90 23.78
CA GLY A 93 -2.35 2.55 24.35
C GLY A 93 -2.68 3.85 25.09
N VAL A 94 -3.54 4.68 24.52
CA VAL A 94 -3.99 5.95 25.15
C VAL A 94 -4.85 5.68 26.38
N LEU A 95 -5.82 4.76 26.30
CA LEU A 95 -6.66 4.36 27.43
C LEU A 95 -5.83 3.72 28.55
N GLY A 96 -4.88 2.85 28.21
CA GLY A 96 -3.94 2.26 29.16
C GLY A 96 -3.11 3.32 29.89
N GLY A 97 -2.56 4.30 29.17
CA GLY A 97 -1.84 5.43 29.77
C GLY A 97 -2.72 6.33 30.64
N LEU A 98 -3.98 6.55 30.25
CA LEU A 98 -4.96 7.31 31.05
C LEU A 98 -5.35 6.56 32.34
N TRP A 99 -5.57 5.25 32.25
CA TRP A 99 -5.88 4.40 33.40
C TRP A 99 -4.71 4.30 34.39
N GLN A 100 -3.48 4.29 33.89
CA GLN A 100 -2.29 4.33 34.74
C GLN A 100 -2.15 5.68 35.46
N ARG A 101 -2.66 6.76 34.86
CA ARG A 101 -2.63 8.12 35.43
C ARG A 101 -3.64 8.34 36.57
N THR A 102 -4.72 7.56 36.63
CA THR A 102 -5.70 7.62 37.72
C THR A 102 -5.32 6.78 38.95
N ARG A 103 -4.26 5.96 38.89
CA ARG A 103 -3.69 5.29 40.07
C ARG A 103 -2.63 6.16 40.77
N PRO A 104 -2.68 6.33 42.10
CA PRO A 104 -1.71 7.15 42.81
C PRO A 104 -0.33 6.47 42.89
N LYS A 105 0.67 7.24 42.43
CA LYS A 105 2.14 7.13 42.60
C LYS A 105 2.72 5.80 43.12
N GLY A 106 3.40 5.10 42.22
CA GLY A 106 4.48 4.15 42.50
C GLY A 106 5.21 3.84 41.19
N GLU A 107 6.44 4.36 41.07
CA GLU A 107 7.54 4.01 40.17
C GLU A 107 7.36 3.77 38.63
N GLU A 108 8.08 4.63 37.91
CA GLU A 108 8.88 4.44 36.68
C GLU A 108 8.28 4.00 35.35
N ASP A 109 7.14 3.34 35.26
CA ASP A 109 6.67 2.82 33.96
C ASP A 109 5.65 3.73 33.26
N ARG A 110 5.94 5.04 33.19
CA ARG A 110 5.05 6.02 32.55
C ARG A 110 5.23 5.96 31.04
N ILE A 111 4.21 5.46 30.33
CA ILE A 111 4.10 5.58 28.87
C ILE A 111 4.40 7.04 28.48
N GLY A 112 5.50 7.23 27.74
CA GLY A 112 6.01 8.54 27.40
C GLY A 112 4.98 9.36 26.63
N TRP A 113 4.81 10.64 26.98
CA TRP A 113 3.92 11.58 26.29
C TRP A 113 4.12 11.58 24.77
N GLY A 114 5.36 11.35 24.31
CA GLY A 114 5.68 11.20 22.88
C GLY A 114 4.95 10.02 22.22
N MET A 115 4.88 8.85 22.87
CA MET A 115 4.11 7.70 22.34
C MET A 115 2.61 7.99 22.27
N MET A 116 2.07 8.70 23.26
CA MET A 116 0.66 9.09 23.29
C MET A 116 0.31 10.04 22.14
N LEU A 117 1.16 11.03 21.88
CA LEU A 117 0.96 12.00 20.80
C LEU A 117 1.13 11.34 19.43
N PHE A 118 2.10 10.43 19.28
CA PHE A 118 2.29 9.65 18.06
C PHE A 118 1.12 8.70 17.77
N ALA A 119 0.59 8.03 18.79
CA ALA A 119 -0.61 7.20 18.67
C ALA A 119 -1.85 8.01 18.27
N LEU A 120 -1.96 9.26 18.75
CA LEU A 120 -3.06 10.15 18.39
C LEU A 120 -2.98 10.61 16.93
N VAL A 121 -1.79 10.95 16.43
CA VAL A 121 -1.56 11.30 15.02
C VAL A 121 -1.82 10.09 14.11
N LEU A 122 -1.30 8.90 14.45
CA LEU A 122 -1.57 7.67 13.71
C LEU A 122 -3.06 7.31 13.72
N GLY A 123 -3.73 7.45 14.86
CA GLY A 123 -5.17 7.25 14.99
C GLY A 123 -5.97 8.21 14.11
N TYR A 124 -5.59 9.48 14.05
CA TYR A 124 -6.23 10.47 13.17
C TYR A 124 -6.16 10.08 11.69
N PHE A 125 -4.98 9.69 11.19
CA PHE A 125 -4.84 9.25 9.79
C PHE A 125 -5.59 7.96 9.51
N ALA A 126 -5.57 7.00 10.46
CA ALA A 126 -6.32 5.76 10.33
C ALA A 126 -7.84 5.99 10.37
N TRP A 127 -8.34 6.98 11.11
CA TRP A 127 -9.75 7.36 11.13
C TRP A 127 -10.23 7.86 9.77
N PHE A 128 -9.45 8.72 9.11
CA PHE A 128 -9.72 9.14 7.73
C PHE A 128 -9.71 7.97 6.75
N GLY A 129 -8.83 6.98 6.96
CA GLY A 129 -8.81 5.76 6.14
C GLY A 129 -9.98 4.79 6.36
N VAL A 130 -10.64 4.83 7.53
CA VAL A 130 -11.81 3.98 7.84
C VAL A 130 -13.12 4.60 7.36
N LEU A 131 -13.27 5.93 7.49
CA LEU A 131 -14.51 6.64 7.18
C LEU A 131 -14.55 7.31 5.80
N GLY A 132 -13.39 7.45 5.14
CA GLY A 132 -13.32 7.81 3.71
C GLY A 132 -13.77 6.66 2.82
#